data_AF-A0A660S535-F1
#
_entry.id   AF-A0A660S535-F1
#
_cell.length_a   1.000
_cell.length_b   1.000
_cell.length_c   1.000
_cell.angle_alpha   90.00
_cell.angle_beta   90.00
_cell.angle_gamma   90.00
#
_symmetry.space_group_name_H-M   'P 1'
#
loop_
_entity.id
_entity.type
_entity.pdbx_description
1 polymer ?
#
loop_
_entity_poly.entity_id
_entity_poly.type
_entity_poly.pdbx_seq_one_letter_code
_entity_poly.pdbx_strand_id
1 'polypeptide(L)'
;MKRLKLVLVYLFVLFFASSFSFAQFSYQATILKISDGDTVWVLMDGRRVKLRLLGIDTPEKFKSKKLARDAQECSVSQGYMKNLGQEATHYAKSLLHKGQKVKVVIYGTGHYGRTLAL
;
A
#
# COMPACT_ATOMS: atom_id res chain seq x y z
N MET A 1 -32.92 -17.41 39.56
CA MET A 1 -32.56 -18.03 38.26
C MET A 1 -32.86 -17.18 37.02
N LYS A 2 -34.00 -16.46 36.93
CA LYS A 2 -34.34 -15.64 35.74
C LYS A 2 -33.33 -14.50 35.46
N ARG A 3 -32.88 -13.78 36.49
CA ARG A 3 -31.87 -12.71 36.36
C ARG A 3 -30.50 -13.25 35.90
N LEU A 4 -30.09 -14.42 36.39
CA LEU A 4 -28.84 -15.08 35.98
C LEU A 4 -28.89 -15.52 34.51
N LYS A 5 -30.02 -16.07 34.05
CA LYS A 5 -30.24 -16.40 32.64
C LYS A 5 -30.18 -15.15 31.74
N LEU A 6 -30.74 -14.03 32.20
CA LEU A 6 -30.70 -12.75 31.47
C LEU A 6 -29.27 -12.22 31.32
N VAL A 7 -28.47 -12.29 32.39
CA VAL A 7 -27.05 -11.90 32.38
C VAL A 7 -26.24 -12.79 31.45
N LEU A 8 -26.45 -14.11 31.48
CA LEU A 8 -25.80 -15.06 30.58
C LEU A 8 -26.14 -14.79 29.10
N VAL A 9 -27.40 -14.45 28.79
CA VAL A 9 -27.80 -14.05 27.44
C VAL A 9 -27.09 -12.76 27.02
N TYR A 10 -26.99 -11.77 27.91
CA TYR A 10 -26.28 -10.52 27.61
C TYR A 10 -24.78 -10.75 27.34
N LEU A 11 -24.13 -11.58 28.15
CA LEU A 11 -22.72 -11.95 27.97
C LEU A 11 -22.50 -12.75 26.68
N PHE A 12 -23.43 -13.63 26.33
CA PHE A 12 -23.38 -14.39 25.07
C PHE A 12 -23.52 -13.46 23.85
N VAL A 13 -24.44 -12.50 23.90
CA VAL A 13 -24.62 -11.49 22.84
C VAL A 13 -23.38 -10.60 22.71
N LEU A 14 -22.79 -10.15 23.82
CA LEU A 14 -21.58 -9.34 23.81
C LEU A 14 -20.36 -10.12 23.26
N PHE A 15 -20.23 -11.40 23.61
CA PHE A 15 -19.17 -12.27 23.11
C PHE A 15 -19.26 -12.52 21.59
N PHE A 16 -20.48 -12.69 21.05
CA PHE A 16 -20.68 -12.86 19.61
C PHE A 16 -20.62 -11.53 18.82
N ALA A 17 -20.98 -10.40 19.45
CA ALA A 17 -20.85 -9.08 18.84
C ALA A 17 -19.38 -8.66 18.63
N SER A 18 -18.46 -9.09 19.49
CA SER A 18 -17.02 -8.80 19.32
C SER A 18 -16.37 -9.50 18.12
N SER A 19 -16.98 -10.56 17.58
CA SER A 19 -16.43 -11.31 16.44
C SER A 19 -16.65 -10.64 15.08
N PHE A 20 -17.35 -9.50 15.03
CA PHE A 20 -17.83 -8.91 13.77
C PHE A 20 -16.94 -7.84 13.13
N SER A 21 -15.82 -7.44 13.73
CA SER A 21 -15.10 -6.23 13.26
C SER A 21 -13.64 -6.48 12.93
N PHE A 22 -13.37 -7.01 11.73
CA PHE A 22 -12.17 -6.68 10.92
C PHE A 22 -12.44 -6.97 9.43
N ALA A 23 -13.50 -6.41 8.85
CA ALA A 23 -13.67 -6.44 7.40
C ALA A 23 -12.77 -5.36 6.78
N GLN A 24 -11.62 -5.77 6.23
CA GLN A 24 -10.73 -4.89 5.50
C GLN A 24 -11.32 -4.61 4.11
N PHE A 25 -11.74 -3.36 3.88
CA PHE A 25 -12.33 -2.97 2.60
C PHE A 25 -11.28 -3.00 1.48
N SER A 26 -11.66 -3.62 0.36
CA SER A 26 -10.86 -3.62 -0.86
C SER A 26 -11.59 -2.88 -1.96
N TYR A 27 -10.86 -2.08 -2.72
CA TYR A 27 -11.36 -1.27 -3.82
C TYR A 27 -10.95 -1.88 -5.16
N GLN A 28 -11.80 -1.74 -6.16
CA GLN A 28 -11.42 -2.02 -7.55
C GLN A 28 -10.79 -0.75 -8.13
N ALA A 29 -9.62 -0.89 -8.73
CA ALA A 29 -8.90 0.24 -9.30
C ALA A 29 -8.28 -0.13 -10.65
N THR A 30 -8.14 0.86 -11.53
CA THR A 30 -7.50 0.69 -12.83
C THR A 30 -6.14 1.39 -12.85
N ILE A 31 -5.09 0.67 -13.20
CA ILE A 31 -3.72 1.22 -13.28
C ILE A 31 -3.65 2.30 -14.36
N LEU A 32 -3.25 3.52 -13.98
CA LEU A 32 -3.05 4.64 -14.90
C LEU A 32 -1.58 4.83 -15.27
N LYS A 33 -0.67 4.66 -14.31
CA LYS A 33 0.77 4.85 -14.47
C LYS A 33 1.54 4.14 -13.36
N ILE A 34 2.61 3.43 -13.73
CA ILE A 34 3.62 2.95 -12.80
C ILE A 34 4.67 4.07 -12.68
N SER A 35 4.75 4.71 -11.51
CA SER A 35 5.74 5.76 -11.29
C SER A 35 7.06 5.12 -10.96
N ASP A 36 7.16 4.36 -9.88
CA ASP A 36 8.39 3.72 -9.40
C ASP A 36 8.08 2.29 -8.97
N GLY A 37 9.05 1.52 -8.48
CA GLY A 37 8.85 0.12 -8.13
C GLY A 37 7.87 -0.12 -6.98
N ASP A 38 7.62 0.91 -6.15
CA ASP A 38 6.69 0.89 -5.01
C ASP A 38 5.51 1.87 -5.16
N THR A 39 5.41 2.60 -6.27
CA THR A 39 4.52 3.75 -6.41
C THR A 39 3.75 3.72 -7.72
N VAL A 40 2.42 3.65 -7.63
CA VAL A 40 1.52 3.57 -8.79
C VAL A 40 0.40 4.61 -8.71
N TRP A 41 -0.07 5.06 -9.87
CA TRP A 41 -1.30 5.85 -10.00
C TRP A 41 -2.42 4.97 -10.49
N VAL A 42 -3.58 5.10 -9.86
CA VAL A 42 -4.79 4.37 -10.23
C VAL A 42 -5.97 5.31 -10.42
N LEU A 43 -6.96 4.84 -11.19
CA LEU A 43 -8.32 5.36 -11.18
C LEU A 43 -9.13 4.49 -10.23
N MET A 44 -9.64 5.09 -9.15
CA MET A 44 -10.42 4.44 -8.11
C MET A 44 -11.58 5.36 -7.75
N ASP A 45 -12.80 4.86 -7.84
CA ASP A 45 -14.04 5.63 -7.61
C ASP A 45 -14.10 6.96 -8.40
N GLY A 46 -13.68 6.91 -9.67
CA GLY A 46 -13.64 8.08 -10.56
C GLY A 46 -12.53 9.09 -10.25
N ARG A 47 -11.70 8.84 -9.24
CA ARG A 47 -10.61 9.73 -8.82
C ARG A 47 -9.25 9.15 -9.16
N ARG A 48 -8.32 10.03 -9.53
CA ARG A 48 -6.92 9.68 -9.73
C ARG A 48 -6.20 9.66 -8.38
N VAL A 49 -5.77 8.49 -7.93
CA VAL A 49 -5.15 8.28 -6.62
C VAL A 49 -3.72 7.79 -6.78
N LYS A 50 -2.80 8.35 -5.97
CA LYS A 50 -1.40 7.92 -5.91
C LYS A 50 -1.24 6.94 -4.75
N LEU A 51 -0.97 5.68 -5.09
CA LEU A 51 -0.73 4.61 -4.14
C LEU A 51 0.77 4.42 -3.89
N ARG A 52 1.13 4.21 -2.64
CA ARG A 52 2.43 3.71 -2.17
C ARG A 52 2.21 2.32 -1.60
N LEU A 53 2.92 1.34 -2.13
CA LEU A 53 2.88 -0.03 -1.63
C LEU A 53 3.53 -0.11 -0.25
N LEU A 54 2.83 -0.70 0.71
CA LEU A 54 3.35 -0.91 2.05
C LEU A 54 4.32 -2.08 2.10
N GLY A 55 5.31 -1.98 3.00
CA GLY A 55 6.30 -3.05 3.22
C GLY A 55 7.47 -3.07 2.23
N ILE A 56 7.46 -2.20 1.21
CA ILE A 56 8.58 -2.04 0.28
C ILE A 56 8.93 -0.55 0.11
N ASP A 57 10.22 -0.24 -0.02
CA ASP A 57 10.75 1.08 -0.39
C ASP A 57 11.84 0.86 -1.43
N THR A 58 11.61 1.30 -2.66
CA THR A 58 12.56 1.08 -3.76
C THR A 58 13.55 2.23 -3.88
N PRO A 59 14.77 1.99 -4.38
CA PRO A 59 15.70 3.07 -4.68
C PRO A 59 15.10 4.09 -5.65
N GLU A 60 15.51 5.34 -5.50
CA GLU A 60 15.10 6.42 -6.40
C GLU A 60 15.74 6.22 -7.77
N LYS A 61 14.94 6.31 -8.85
CA LYS A 61 15.47 6.21 -10.23
C LYS A 61 16.00 7.53 -10.79
N PHE A 62 15.85 8.63 -10.06
CA PHE A 62 16.34 9.96 -10.39
C PHE A 62 17.26 10.49 -9.29
N LYS A 63 18.20 11.37 -9.66
CA LYS A 63 19.11 12.00 -8.69
C LYS A 63 18.30 12.77 -7.65
N SER A 64 18.52 12.47 -6.38
CA SER A 64 17.86 13.11 -5.25
C SER A 64 18.73 13.04 -4.00
N LYS A 65 18.38 13.81 -2.97
CA LYS A 65 19.06 13.73 -1.66
C LYS A 65 18.91 12.34 -1.02
N LYS A 66 17.73 11.71 -1.16
CA LYS A 66 17.50 10.34 -0.69
C LYS A 66 18.43 9.36 -1.40
N LEU A 67 18.50 9.42 -2.73
CA LEU A 67 19.38 8.55 -3.52
C LEU A 67 20.84 8.64 -3.05
N ALA A 68 21.35 9.87 -2.87
CA ALA A 68 22.72 10.08 -2.42
C ALA A 68 22.97 9.50 -1.02
N ARG A 69 22.01 9.70 -0.10
CA ARG A 69 22.06 9.13 1.25
C ARG A 69 22.00 7.60 1.22
N ASP A 70 21.03 7.01 0.53
CA ASP A 70 20.86 5.56 0.44
C ASP A 70 22.11 4.92 -0.20
N ALA A 71 22.68 5.54 -1.25
CA ALA A 71 23.92 5.08 -1.88
C ALA A 71 25.11 5.11 -0.91
N GLN A 72 25.21 6.16 -0.10
CA GLN A 72 26.23 6.28 0.93
C GLN A 72 26.06 5.23 2.03
N GLU A 73 24.84 5.06 2.56
CA GLU A 73 24.51 4.07 3.60
C GLU A 73 24.83 2.64 3.13
N CYS A 74 24.53 2.32 1.87
CA CYS A 74 24.84 1.02 1.27
C CYS A 74 26.28 0.89 0.77
N SER A 75 27.13 1.92 0.90
CA SER A 75 28.51 1.94 0.39
C SER A 75 28.62 1.61 -1.12
N VAL A 76 27.69 2.13 -1.92
CA VAL A 76 27.66 1.96 -3.39
C VAL A 76 27.68 3.30 -4.11
N SER A 77 27.99 3.29 -5.41
CA SER A 77 27.91 4.51 -6.20
C SER A 77 26.46 4.97 -6.38
N GLN A 78 26.26 6.30 -6.49
CA GLN A 78 24.94 6.85 -6.83
C GLN A 78 24.42 6.34 -8.18
N GLY A 79 25.32 6.07 -9.13
CA GLY A 79 24.96 5.49 -10.42
C GLY A 79 24.38 4.08 -10.27
N TYR A 80 25.02 3.24 -9.46
CA TYR A 80 24.54 1.89 -9.17
C TYR A 80 23.18 1.93 -8.45
N MET A 81 23.04 2.76 -7.40
CA MET A 81 21.78 2.91 -6.68
C MET A 81 20.64 3.39 -7.60
N LYS A 82 20.93 4.33 -8.51
CA LYS A 82 19.98 4.80 -9.52
C LYS A 82 19.54 3.67 -10.45
N ASN A 83 20.48 2.85 -10.92
CA ASN A 83 20.18 1.70 -11.78
C ASN A 83 19.24 0.72 -11.08
N LEU A 84 19.46 0.43 -9.79
CA LEU A 84 18.54 -0.41 -9.01
C LEU A 84 17.11 0.16 -8.97
N GLY A 85 16.95 1.48 -8.85
CA GLY A 85 15.64 2.14 -8.91
C GLY A 85 14.96 2.03 -10.28
N GLN A 86 15.75 2.08 -11.35
CA GLN A 86 15.27 1.85 -12.72
C GLN A 86 14.82 0.40 -12.90
N GLU A 87 15.64 -0.57 -12.48
CA GLU A 87 15.32 -2.00 -12.53
C GLU A 87 14.05 -2.34 -11.73
N ALA A 88 13.91 -1.78 -10.52
CA ALA A 88 12.70 -1.96 -9.72
C ALA A 88 11.45 -1.41 -10.44
N THR A 89 11.57 -0.27 -11.13
CA THR A 89 10.49 0.29 -11.94
C THR A 89 10.17 -0.59 -13.15
N HIS A 90 11.20 -1.16 -13.81
CA HIS A 90 11.02 -2.07 -14.93
C HIS A 90 10.33 -3.36 -14.51
N TYR A 91 10.73 -3.94 -13.39
CA TYR A 91 10.10 -5.11 -12.81
C TYR A 91 8.63 -4.85 -12.44
N ALA A 92 8.33 -3.71 -11.81
CA ALA A 92 6.93 -3.34 -11.54
C ALA A 92 6.09 -3.23 -12.83
N LYS A 93 6.67 -2.72 -13.93
CA LYS A 93 6.00 -2.65 -15.24
C LYS A 93 5.85 -3.99 -15.95
N SER A 94 6.68 -4.99 -15.63
CA SER A 94 6.49 -6.35 -16.16
C SER A 94 5.36 -7.09 -15.44
N LEU A 95 5.04 -6.70 -14.20
CA LEU A 95 3.93 -7.26 -13.41
C LEU A 95 2.62 -6.48 -13.57
N LEU A 96 2.71 -5.16 -13.77
CA LEU A 96 1.57 -4.25 -13.84
C LEU A 96 1.56 -3.50 -15.17
N HIS A 97 0.38 -3.42 -15.78
CA HIS A 97 0.19 -2.76 -17.06
C HIS A 97 -0.85 -1.63 -16.95
N LYS A 98 -0.67 -0.57 -17.75
CA LYS A 98 -1.66 0.50 -17.85
C LYS A 98 -2.99 -0.08 -18.35
N GLY A 99 -4.09 0.28 -17.70
CA GLY A 99 -5.43 -0.26 -17.97
C GLY A 99 -5.77 -1.56 -17.23
N GLN A 100 -4.79 -2.18 -16.55
CA GLN A 100 -5.04 -3.37 -15.73
C GLN A 100 -5.94 -3.03 -14.55
N LYS A 101 -6.96 -3.87 -14.31
CA LYS A 101 -7.80 -3.81 -13.12
C LYS A 101 -7.13 -4.57 -11.99
N VAL A 102 -7.05 -3.94 -10.82
CA VAL A 102 -6.43 -4.49 -9.62
C VAL A 102 -7.36 -4.28 -8.43
N LYS A 103 -7.26 -5.18 -7.45
CA LYS A 103 -7.87 -5.01 -6.14
C LYS A 103 -6.86 -4.36 -5.21
N VAL A 104 -7.26 -3.30 -4.52
CA VAL A 104 -6.39 -2.50 -3.67
C VAL A 104 -6.98 -2.46 -2.27
N VAL A 105 -6.18 -2.73 -1.26
CA VAL A 105 -6.53 -2.45 0.14
C VAL A 105 -5.90 -1.14 0.57
N ILE A 106 -6.68 -0.25 1.20
CA ILE A 106 -6.19 1.02 1.73
C ILE A 106 -6.00 0.92 3.25
N TYR A 107 -4.83 1.34 3.73
CA TYR A 107 -4.49 1.38 5.16
C TYR A 107 -4.45 2.80 5.73
N GLY A 108 -4.54 3.83 4.88
CA GLY A 108 -4.60 5.23 5.28
C GLY A 108 -3.78 6.14 4.38
N THR A 109 -3.40 7.29 4.93
CA THR A 109 -2.64 8.31 4.21
C THR A 109 -1.30 8.52 4.90
N GLY A 110 -0.22 8.39 4.15
CA GLY A 110 1.13 8.65 4.63
C GLY A 110 1.41 10.15 4.76
N HIS A 111 2.48 10.48 5.51
CA HIS A 111 2.91 11.85 5.83
C HIS A 111 2.98 12.81 4.63
N TYR A 112 3.30 12.30 3.44
CA TYR A 112 3.43 13.09 2.20
C TYR A 112 2.15 13.14 1.36
N GLY A 113 0.98 12.86 1.94
CA GLY A 113 -0.31 12.86 1.23
C GLY A 113 -0.50 11.69 0.25
N ARG A 114 0.29 10.62 0.38
CA ARG A 114 0.20 9.41 -0.46
C ARG A 114 -0.74 8.42 0.22
N THR A 115 -1.59 7.75 -0.55
CA THR A 115 -2.41 6.66 -0.01
C THR A 115 -1.55 5.41 0.17
N LEU A 116 -1.57 4.83 1.36
CA LEU A 116 -0.83 3.62 1.71
C LEU A 116 -1.68 2.40 1.39
N ALA A 117 -1.16 1.47 0.60
CA ALA A 117 -1.95 0.37 0.07
C ALA A 117 -1.16 -0.94 -0.09
N LEU A 118 -1.91 -2.04 -0.20
CA LEU A 118 -1.44 -3.36 -0.65
C LEU A 118 -2.28 -3.81 -1.85
#